data_AF-K0PYS1-F1
#
_entry.id   AF-K0PYS1-F1
#
_cell.length_a   1.000
_cell.length_b   1.000
_cell.length_c   1.000
_cell.angle_alpha   90.00
_cell.angle_beta   90.00
_cell.angle_gamma   90.00
#
_symmetry.space_group_name_H-M   'P 1'
#
loop_
_entity.id
_entity.type
_entity.pdbx_description
1 polymer ?
#
loop_
_entity_poly.entity_id
_entity_poly.type
_entity_poly.pdbx_seq_one_letter_code
_entity_poly.pdbx_strand_id
1 'polypeptide(L)'
;MGCNCQDSGKSDAELRKAFAARAMKLAMALPDELTCREKFSAPEAEFLSALRDVAVTYSFAQNWSDSEARAQLDALRLADAAMSFMAKDNGGGGGGPSCTARCTAEKEQCRQNCDNADAGYFCYFDCRLSYMACLASCIYGGRGGGGVVIA
;
A
#
# COMPACT_ATOMS: atom_id res chain seq x y z
N MET A 1 8.92 -3.51 -6.42
CA MET A 1 8.23 -4.74 -6.86
C MET A 1 7.19 -4.31 -7.89
N GLY A 2 7.18 -4.91 -9.08
CA GLY A 2 6.30 -4.47 -10.17
C GLY A 2 4.84 -4.83 -9.91
N CYS A 3 3.93 -3.90 -10.14
CA CYS A 3 2.50 -4.18 -10.13
C CYS A 3 2.13 -5.06 -11.33
N ASN A 4 1.49 -6.19 -11.08
CA ASN A 4 0.95 -7.07 -12.12
C ASN A 4 -0.45 -6.60 -12.54
N CYS A 5 -0.52 -5.38 -13.08
CA CYS A 5 -1.74 -4.77 -13.64
C CYS A 5 -2.13 -5.36 -15.01
N GLN A 6 -1.47 -6.44 -15.45
CA GLN A 6 -1.78 -7.05 -16.73
C GLN A 6 -3.19 -7.60 -16.73
N ASP A 7 -3.85 -7.42 -17.87
CA ASP A 7 -5.11 -7.99 -18.34
C ASP A 7 -5.05 -9.52 -18.30
N SER A 8 -4.97 -10.05 -17.09
CA SER A 8 -5.02 -11.48 -16.85
C SER A 8 -6.49 -11.83 -17.03
N GLY A 9 -6.82 -12.67 -18.01
CA GLY A 9 -8.17 -13.23 -18.22
C GLY A 9 -8.70 -14.09 -17.06
N LYS A 10 -8.31 -13.75 -15.83
CA LYS A 10 -8.78 -14.24 -14.55
C LYS A 10 -10.14 -13.60 -14.26
N SER A 11 -11.00 -14.38 -13.63
CA SER A 11 -12.26 -13.88 -13.13
C SER A 11 -12.05 -12.87 -12.00
N ASP A 12 -13.02 -11.97 -11.81
CA ASP A 12 -13.00 -10.99 -10.71
C ASP A 12 -12.90 -11.66 -9.32
N ALA A 13 -13.51 -12.83 -9.16
CA ALA A 13 -13.38 -13.64 -7.94
C ALA A 13 -11.93 -14.12 -7.67
N GLU A 14 -11.19 -14.49 -8.73
CA GLU A 14 -9.78 -14.86 -8.60
C GLU A 14 -8.89 -13.66 -8.28
N LEU A 15 -9.19 -12.50 -8.88
CA LEU A 15 -8.49 -11.24 -8.58
C LEU A 15 -8.70 -10.82 -7.12
N ARG A 16 -9.93 -10.87 -6.64
CA ARG A 16 -10.32 -10.64 -5.24
C ARG A 16 -9.56 -11.54 -4.27
N LYS A 17 -9.55 -12.85 -4.55
CA LYS A 17 -8.88 -13.84 -3.71
C LYS A 17 -7.37 -13.64 -3.68
N ALA A 18 -6.76 -13.37 -4.83
CA ALA A 18 -5.33 -13.11 -4.94
C ALA A 18 -4.93 -11.85 -4.18
N PHE A 19 -5.71 -10.77 -4.33
CA PHE A 19 -5.52 -9.52 -3.61
C PHE A 19 -5.65 -9.72 -2.09
N ALA A 20 -6.73 -10.36 -1.63
CA ALA A 20 -6.95 -10.68 -0.22
C ALA A 20 -5.79 -11.49 0.39
N ALA A 21 -5.29 -12.50 -0.32
CA ALA A 21 -4.14 -13.29 0.13
C ALA A 21 -2.86 -12.46 0.26
N ARG A 22 -2.59 -11.55 -0.68
CA ARG A 22 -1.43 -10.64 -0.60
C ARG A 22 -1.58 -9.65 0.56
N ALA A 23 -2.78 -9.12 0.77
CA ALA A 23 -3.04 -8.23 1.89
C ALA A 23 -2.83 -8.91 3.24
N MET A 24 -3.26 -10.17 3.37
CA MET A 24 -3.00 -10.99 4.55
C MET A 24 -1.49 -11.21 4.79
N LYS A 25 -0.71 -11.49 3.74
CA LYS A 25 0.75 -11.62 3.85
C LYS A 25 1.40 -10.34 4.34
N LEU A 26 1.00 -9.18 3.81
CA LEU A 26 1.49 -7.89 4.29
C LEU A 26 1.13 -7.69 5.78
N ALA A 27 -0.12 -7.94 6.16
CA ALA A 27 -0.57 -7.79 7.54
C ALA A 27 0.23 -8.67 8.53
N MET A 28 0.62 -9.87 8.11
CA MET A 28 1.45 -10.78 8.90
C MET A 28 2.94 -10.39 8.92
N ALA A 29 3.43 -9.71 7.88
CA ALA A 29 4.81 -9.24 7.82
C ALA A 29 5.05 -7.97 8.66
N LEU A 30 3.99 -7.19 8.93
CA LEU A 30 4.05 -6.00 9.77
C LEU A 30 4.06 -6.37 11.27
N PRO A 31 4.67 -5.55 12.15
CA PRO A 31 4.78 -5.88 13.56
C PRO A 31 3.41 -5.76 14.23
N ASP A 32 3.19 -6.52 15.30
CA ASP A 32 2.06 -6.23 16.18
C ASP A 32 2.23 -4.91 16.93
N GLU A 33 1.13 -4.40 17.49
CA GLU A 33 1.09 -3.08 18.13
C GLU A 33 2.09 -2.95 19.28
N LEU A 34 2.30 -4.02 20.05
CA LEU A 34 3.28 -4.04 21.14
C LEU A 34 4.70 -3.88 20.59
N THR A 35 5.04 -4.67 19.57
CA THR A 35 6.34 -4.61 18.89
C THR A 35 6.57 -3.25 18.21
N CYS A 36 5.53 -2.64 17.63
CA CYS A 36 5.58 -1.29 17.06
C CYS A 36 6.01 -0.26 18.11
N ARG A 37 5.33 -0.24 19.26
CA ARG A 37 5.57 0.75 20.32
C ARG A 37 6.93 0.59 20.99
N GLU A 38 7.45 -0.63 21.10
CA GLU A 38 8.75 -0.90 21.73
C GLU A 38 9.95 -0.56 20.83
N LYS A 39 9.82 -0.80 19.51
CA LYS A 39 10.97 -0.75 18.61
C LYS A 39 11.05 0.52 17.76
N PHE A 40 9.97 1.27 17.60
CA PHE A 40 9.90 2.42 16.71
C PHE A 40 9.55 3.71 17.45
N SER A 41 9.85 4.87 16.85
CA SER A 41 9.37 6.14 17.40
C SER A 41 7.85 6.21 17.34
N ALA A 42 7.20 7.03 18.19
CA ALA A 42 5.73 7.10 18.24
C ALA A 42 5.08 7.34 16.85
N PRO A 43 5.57 8.27 16.00
CA PRO A 43 5.00 8.47 14.66
C PRO A 43 5.18 7.26 13.73
N GLU A 44 6.33 6.57 13.80
CA GLU A 44 6.58 5.36 13.01
C GLU A 44 5.72 4.18 13.48
N ALA A 45 5.54 4.04 14.79
CA ALA A 45 4.72 2.99 15.40
C ALA A 45 3.23 3.17 15.07
N GLU A 46 2.72 4.41 15.13
CA GLU A 46 1.35 4.74 14.71
C GLU A 46 1.16 4.44 13.22
N PHE A 47 2.11 4.85 12.38
CA PHE A 47 2.06 4.61 10.95
C PHE A 47 2.09 3.11 10.60
N LEU A 48 2.98 2.32 11.20
CA LEU A 48 3.07 0.87 10.97
C LEU A 48 1.82 0.14 11.45
N SER A 49 1.26 0.55 12.60
CA SER A 49 0.00 -0.01 13.11
C SER A 49 -1.16 0.28 12.15
N ALA A 50 -1.29 1.53 11.68
CA ALA A 50 -2.30 1.91 10.71
C ALA A 50 -2.16 1.14 9.38
N LEU A 51 -0.93 0.95 8.89
CA LEU A 51 -0.67 0.11 7.71
C LEU A 51 -1.14 -1.33 7.91
N ARG A 52 -0.89 -1.89 9.10
CA ARG A 52 -1.32 -3.26 9.44
C ARG A 52 -2.83 -3.37 9.44
N ASP A 53 -3.53 -2.42 10.05
CA ASP A 53 -5.00 -2.42 10.11
C ASP A 53 -5.64 -2.33 8.72
N VAL A 54 -5.08 -1.50 7.84
CA VAL A 54 -5.52 -1.43 6.45
C VAL A 54 -5.26 -2.75 5.72
N ALA A 55 -4.08 -3.35 5.90
CA ALA A 55 -3.75 -4.65 5.29
C ALA A 55 -4.67 -5.78 5.79
N VAL A 56 -5.01 -5.79 7.09
CA VAL A 56 -6.00 -6.72 7.67
C VAL A 56 -7.37 -6.49 7.04
N THR A 57 -7.82 -5.24 6.91
CA THR A 57 -9.10 -4.91 6.27
C THR A 57 -9.15 -5.44 4.83
N TYR A 58 -8.08 -5.22 4.06
CA TYR A 58 -7.95 -5.67 2.67
C TYR A 58 -7.87 -7.20 2.54
N SER A 59 -7.43 -7.92 3.58
CA SER A 59 -7.44 -9.38 3.58
C SER A 59 -8.85 -10.00 3.52
N PHE A 60 -9.89 -9.22 3.81
CA PHE A 60 -11.29 -9.63 3.68
C PHE A 60 -11.93 -9.28 2.33
N ALA A 61 -11.16 -8.72 1.39
CA ALA A 61 -11.71 -8.20 0.14
C ALA A 61 -12.41 -9.23 -0.75
N GLN A 62 -12.12 -10.51 -0.58
CA GLN A 62 -12.85 -11.59 -1.23
C GLN A 62 -14.33 -11.70 -0.84
N ASN A 63 -14.68 -11.15 0.32
CA ASN A 63 -16.05 -11.17 0.86
C ASN A 63 -16.77 -9.83 0.67
N TRP A 64 -16.10 -8.81 0.13
CA TRP A 64 -16.73 -7.52 -0.09
C TRP A 64 -17.78 -7.60 -1.19
N SER A 65 -18.91 -6.94 -0.95
CA SER A 65 -19.82 -6.51 -2.00
C SER A 65 -19.16 -5.47 -2.91
N ASP A 66 -19.71 -5.30 -4.12
CA ASP A 66 -19.22 -4.28 -5.06
C ASP A 66 -19.34 -2.87 -4.50
N SER A 67 -20.40 -2.61 -3.71
CA SER A 67 -20.58 -1.34 -3.00
C SER A 67 -19.50 -1.10 -1.96
N GLU A 68 -19.10 -2.11 -1.20
CA GLU A 68 -18.01 -1.99 -0.23
C GLU A 68 -16.67 -1.78 -0.93
N ALA A 69 -16.39 -2.55 -1.99
CA ALA A 69 -15.18 -2.37 -2.79
C ALA A 69 -15.10 -0.94 -3.37
N ARG A 70 -16.22 -0.39 -3.83
CA ARG A 70 -16.27 1.00 -4.31
C ARG A 70 -16.06 2.02 -3.20
N ALA A 71 -16.69 1.85 -2.04
CA ALA A 71 -16.49 2.73 -0.89
C ALA A 71 -15.03 2.74 -0.41
N GLN A 72 -14.38 1.57 -0.39
CA GLN A 72 -12.96 1.46 -0.06
C GLN A 72 -12.06 2.16 -1.08
N LEU A 73 -12.42 2.13 -2.36
CA LEU A 73 -11.69 2.85 -3.41
C LEU A 73 -11.83 4.37 -3.25
N ASP A 74 -13.03 4.85 -2.93
CA ASP A 74 -13.26 6.28 -2.73
C ASP A 74 -12.51 6.80 -1.48
N ALA A 75 -12.49 6.02 -0.39
CA ALA A 75 -11.66 6.32 0.78
C ALA A 75 -10.16 6.39 0.44
N LEU A 76 -9.68 5.46 -0.38
CA LEU A 76 -8.29 5.44 -0.86
C LEU A 76 -7.96 6.68 -1.70
N ARG A 77 -8.85 7.07 -2.61
CA ARG A 77 -8.71 8.28 -3.43
C ARG A 77 -8.65 9.54 -2.57
N LEU A 78 -9.51 9.63 -1.55
CA LEU A 78 -9.49 10.74 -0.61
C LEU A 78 -8.17 10.80 0.18
N ALA A 79 -7.68 9.66 0.67
CA ALA A 79 -6.41 9.59 1.38
C ALA A 79 -5.22 10.01 0.50
N ASP A 80 -5.20 9.60 -0.77
CA ASP A 80 -4.18 10.01 -1.74
C ASP A 80 -4.24 11.51 -2.07
N ALA A 81 -5.45 12.07 -2.22
CA ALA A 81 -5.64 13.50 -2.43
C ALA A 81 -5.17 14.31 -1.20
N ALA A 82 -5.52 13.86 0.02
CA ALA A 82 -5.12 14.51 1.26
C ALA A 82 -3.59 14.51 1.43
N MET A 83 -2.91 13.38 1.18
CA MET A 83 -1.45 13.32 1.23
C MET A 83 -0.80 14.23 0.18
N SER A 84 -1.35 14.29 -1.03
CA SER A 84 -0.83 15.16 -2.09
C SER A 84 -1.00 16.65 -1.74
N PHE A 85 -2.11 17.00 -1.08
CA PHE A 85 -2.36 18.35 -0.57
C PHE A 85 -1.34 18.73 0.52
N MET A 86 -1.15 17.85 1.52
CA MET A 86 -0.18 18.10 2.61
C MET A 86 1.29 18.14 2.13
N ALA A 87 1.63 17.39 1.08
CA ALA A 87 2.98 17.40 0.51
C ALA A 87 3.32 18.72 -0.20
N LYS A 88 2.32 19.39 -0.80
CA LYS A 88 2.49 20.71 -1.44
C LYS A 88 2.90 21.80 -0.44
N ASP A 89 2.41 21.73 0.79
CA ASP A 89 2.68 22.74 1.82
C ASP A 89 4.05 22.60 2.50
N ASN A 90 4.73 21.45 2.37
CA ASN A 90 6.01 21.16 3.04
C ASN A 90 7.22 21.12 2.09
N GLY A 91 7.09 21.62 0.86
CA GLY A 91 8.10 21.48 -0.20
C GLY A 91 9.31 22.40 -0.05
N GLY A 92 10.32 21.98 0.72
CA GLY A 92 11.65 22.59 0.72
C GLY A 92 12.76 21.56 0.95
N GLY A 93 13.70 21.47 0.00
CA GLY A 93 15.03 20.86 0.24
C GLY A 93 15.43 19.75 -0.73
N GLY A 94 16.38 20.07 -1.61
CA GLY A 94 17.01 19.13 -2.53
C GLY A 94 17.88 18.09 -1.84
N GLY A 95 17.75 16.87 -2.35
CA GLY A 95 18.50 15.66 -2.00
C GLY A 95 17.86 14.54 -2.84
N GLY A 96 18.63 13.55 -3.27
CA GLY A 96 18.09 12.42 -4.06
C GLY A 96 16.82 11.83 -3.41
N PRO A 97 15.95 11.17 -4.20
CA PRO A 97 14.64 10.76 -3.71
C PRO A 97 14.80 9.94 -2.43
N SER A 98 14.21 10.42 -1.33
CA SER A 98 14.08 9.65 -0.10
C SER A 98 13.42 8.29 -0.41
N CYS A 99 13.62 7.30 0.45
CA CYS A 99 12.98 5.99 0.26
C CYS A 99 11.46 6.12 0.03
N THR A 100 10.82 7.05 0.76
CA THR A 100 9.40 7.39 0.60
C THR A 100 9.09 8.00 -0.76
N ALA A 101 9.93 8.92 -1.28
CA ALA A 101 9.77 9.49 -2.62
C ALA A 101 9.85 8.44 -3.73
N ARG A 102 10.73 7.43 -3.58
CA ARG A 102 10.79 6.29 -4.51
C ARG A 102 9.49 5.48 -4.47
N CYS A 103 8.99 5.16 -3.28
CA CYS A 103 7.70 4.46 -3.15
C CYS A 103 6.56 5.23 -3.79
N THR A 104 6.53 6.57 -3.63
CA THR A 104 5.52 7.43 -4.24
C THR A 104 5.61 7.41 -5.77
N ALA A 105 6.81 7.49 -6.35
CA ALA A 105 7.00 7.39 -7.79
C ALA A 105 6.54 6.03 -8.35
N GLU A 106 6.87 4.92 -7.67
CA GLU A 106 6.40 3.58 -8.05
C GLU A 106 4.87 3.47 -7.98
N LYS A 107 4.24 4.07 -6.96
CA LYS A 107 2.77 4.13 -6.83
C LYS A 107 2.13 4.87 -8.01
N GLU A 108 2.67 6.03 -8.37
CA GLU A 108 2.13 6.86 -9.46
C GLU A 108 2.24 6.15 -10.81
N GLN A 109 3.40 5.54 -11.08
CA GLN A 109 3.58 4.73 -12.29
C GLN A 109 2.59 3.56 -12.33
N CYS A 110 2.39 2.88 -11.21
CA CYS A 110 1.45 1.78 -11.12
C CYS A 110 0.00 2.23 -11.35
N ARG A 111 -0.39 3.40 -10.81
CA ARG A 111 -1.72 4.00 -11.07
C ARG A 111 -1.93 4.32 -12.55
N GLN A 112 -0.94 4.96 -13.19
CA GLN A 112 -0.99 5.27 -14.62
C GLN A 112 -1.17 4.00 -15.47
N ASN A 113 -0.54 2.90 -15.07
CA ASN A 113 -0.73 1.62 -15.76
C ASN A 113 -2.16 1.08 -15.61
N CYS A 114 -2.78 1.22 -14.42
CA CYS A 114 -4.18 0.87 -14.25
C CYS A 114 -5.12 1.76 -15.07
N ASP A 115 -4.85 3.06 -15.11
CA ASP A 115 -5.61 4.02 -15.91
C ASP A 115 -5.53 3.66 -17.41
N ASN A 116 -4.35 3.26 -17.91
CA ASN A 116 -4.11 2.91 -19.31
C ASN A 116 -4.65 1.53 -19.73
N ALA A 117 -4.87 0.63 -18.77
CA ALA A 117 -5.32 -0.74 -19.03
C ALA A 117 -6.84 -0.93 -18.86
N ASP A 118 -7.60 0.15 -18.67
CA ASP A 118 -9.02 0.11 -18.26
C ASP A 118 -9.25 -0.90 -17.10
N ALA A 119 -8.27 -0.99 -16.20
CA ALA A 119 -8.23 -2.05 -15.22
C ALA A 119 -9.25 -1.81 -14.10
N GLY A 120 -9.93 -2.88 -13.68
CA GLY A 120 -10.93 -2.83 -12.61
C GLY A 120 -10.37 -2.37 -11.25
N TYR A 121 -11.25 -2.18 -10.27
CA TYR A 121 -10.93 -1.63 -8.94
C TYR A 121 -9.72 -2.29 -8.25
N PHE A 122 -9.56 -3.60 -8.42
CA PHE A 122 -8.49 -4.38 -7.81
C PHE A 122 -7.09 -4.01 -8.30
N CYS A 123 -6.97 -3.43 -9.50
CA CYS A 123 -5.71 -2.88 -9.96
C CYS A 123 -5.21 -1.76 -9.03
N TYR A 124 -6.08 -0.80 -8.71
CA TYR A 124 -5.77 0.32 -7.81
C TYR A 124 -5.49 -0.13 -6.38
N PHE A 125 -6.24 -1.13 -5.89
CA PHE A 125 -5.98 -1.71 -4.59
C PHE A 125 -4.62 -2.41 -4.52
N ASP A 126 -4.23 -3.11 -5.60
CA ASP A 126 -2.93 -3.77 -5.68
C ASP A 126 -1.77 -2.77 -5.77
N CYS A 127 -1.97 -1.65 -6.49
CA CYS A 127 -1.04 -0.51 -6.49
C CYS A 127 -0.79 -0.04 -5.05
N ARG A 128 -1.89 0.15 -4.32
CA ARG A 128 -1.86 0.68 -2.96
C ARG A 128 -1.18 -0.29 -2.01
N LEU A 129 -1.48 -1.58 -2.12
CA LEU A 129 -0.86 -2.61 -1.29
C LEU A 129 0.67 -2.63 -1.49
N SER A 130 1.11 -2.53 -2.73
CA SER A 130 2.53 -2.46 -3.09
C SER A 130 3.20 -1.20 -2.56
N TYR A 131 2.51 -0.05 -2.63
CA TYR A 131 2.96 1.21 -2.02
C TYR A 131 3.10 1.09 -0.49
N MET A 132 2.11 0.51 0.19
CA MET A 132 2.15 0.30 1.65
C MET A 132 3.30 -0.59 2.07
N ALA A 133 3.54 -1.70 1.35
CA ALA A 133 4.69 -2.56 1.56
C ALA A 133 6.02 -1.80 1.39
N CYS A 134 6.12 -0.96 0.35
CA CYS A 134 7.29 -0.13 0.11
C CYS A 134 7.54 0.86 1.27
N LEU A 135 6.50 1.57 1.73
CA LEU A 135 6.63 2.51 2.86
C LEU A 135 7.05 1.80 4.15
N ALA A 136 6.46 0.65 4.46
CA ALA A 136 6.89 -0.15 5.60
C ALA A 136 8.38 -0.52 5.49
N SER A 137 8.82 -0.95 4.30
CA SER A 137 10.22 -1.30 4.06
C SER A 137 11.20 -0.12 4.26
N CYS A 138 10.74 1.13 4.06
CA CYS A 138 11.56 2.31 4.33
C CYS A 138 11.86 2.49 5.82
N ILE A 139 10.90 2.14 6.68
CA ILE A 139 11.05 2.23 8.14
C ILE A 139 11.92 1.08 8.66
N TYR A 140 11.70 -0.14 8.14
CA TYR A 140 12.54 -1.30 8.48
C TYR A 140 13.98 -1.19 7.94
N GLY A 141 14.13 -0.81 6.68
CA GLY A 141 15.42 -0.76 5.98
C GLY A 141 16.35 0.35 6.46
N GLY A 142 15.80 1.41 7.07
CA GLY A 142 16.56 2.50 7.67
C GLY A 142 17.38 2.10 8.91
N ARG A 143 17.15 0.91 9.49
CA ARG A 143 17.81 0.44 10.73
C ARG A 143 18.85 -0.68 10.55
N GLY A 144 19.19 -1.02 9.31
CA GLY A 144 20.30 -1.92 8.98
C GLY A 144 19.87 -3.33 8.58
N GLY A 145 20.34 -3.74 7.39
CA GLY A 145 20.72 -5.13 7.07
C GLY A 145 19.70 -6.22 7.36
N GLY A 146 18.53 -6.20 6.72
CA GLY A 146 17.60 -7.31 6.79
C GLY A 146 16.44 -7.09 5.86
N GLY A 147 16.62 -7.43 4.58
CA GLY A 147 15.54 -7.44 3.61
C GLY A 147 14.46 -8.42 4.03
N VAL A 148 13.48 -7.95 4.81
CA VAL A 148 12.17 -8.58 4.86
C VAL A 148 11.56 -8.32 3.49
N VAL A 149 11.67 -9.29 2.61
CA VAL A 149 10.98 -9.31 1.34
C VAL A 149 9.50 -9.47 1.67
N ILE A 150 8.77 -8.36 1.71
CA ILE A 150 7.32 -8.36 1.82
C ILE A 150 6.78 -8.78 0.44
N ALA A 151 6.64 -10.10 0.23
CA ALA A 151 6.18 -10.72 -1.02
C ALA A 151 4.66 -10.86 -1.11
#